data_AF-A0A8T7BNN9-F1
#
_entry.id   AF-A0A8T7BNN9-F1
#
_cell.length_a   1.000
_cell.length_b   1.000
_cell.length_c   1.000
_cell.angle_alpha   90.00
_cell.angle_beta   90.00
_cell.angle_gamma   90.00
#
_symmetry.space_group_name_H-M   'P 1'
#
loop_
_entity.id
_entity.type
_entity.pdbx_description
1 polymer ?
#
loop_
_entity_poly.entity_id
_entity_poly.type
_entity_poly.pdbx_seq_one_letter_code
_entity_poly.pdbx_strand_id
1 'polypeptide(L)'
;MGDMCAIIGGSGLYFLADDFQVESRLKPDTPYGLVSAEVEVGYWQNQRIAFLPRHGRQHAVPPHKINYRANIWALHQLGVS
;
A
#
# COMPACT_ATOMS: atom_id res chain seq x y z
N MET A 1 -2.63 -8.23 18.96
CA MET A 1 -2.58 -7.89 17.52
C MET A 1 -1.12 -7.64 17.20
N GLY A 2 -0.53 -8.38 16.26
CA GLY A 2 0.87 -8.17 15.89
C GLY A 2 1.05 -6.85 15.17
N ASP A 3 2.19 -6.20 15.38
CA ASP A 3 2.56 -4.96 14.70
C ASP A 3 2.68 -5.23 13.20
N MET A 4 1.83 -4.58 12.40
CA MET A 4 1.85 -4.72 10.94
C MET A 4 2.61 -3.55 10.33
N CYS A 5 3.67 -3.82 9.58
CA CYS A 5 4.41 -2.78 8.88
C CYS A 5 3.85 -2.57 7.47
N ALA A 6 4.08 -1.37 6.93
CA ALA A 6 3.76 -1.07 5.55
C ALA A 6 5.00 -0.67 4.74
N ILE A 7 4.99 -1.02 3.46
CA ILE A 7 5.98 -0.62 2.48
C ILE A 7 5.30 0.19 1.38
N ILE A 8 5.73 1.44 1.20
CA ILE A 8 5.26 2.31 0.12
C ILE A 8 6.31 2.28 -1.01
N GLY A 9 5.96 1.65 -2.14
CA GLY A 9 6.86 1.47 -3.27
C GLY A 9 7.01 2.73 -4.12
N GLY A 10 8.24 3.18 -4.32
CA GLY A 10 8.59 4.27 -5.23
C GLY A 10 8.64 3.85 -6.70
N SER A 11 9.33 4.63 -7.54
CA SER A 11 9.64 4.23 -8.92
C SER A 11 10.44 2.93 -8.94
N GLY A 12 10.02 1.96 -9.76
CA GLY A 12 10.68 0.66 -9.86
C GLY A 12 10.23 -0.40 -8.85
N LEU A 13 9.44 -0.06 -7.83
CA LEU A 13 8.88 -1.02 -6.88
C LEU A 13 7.35 -1.06 -7.01
N TYR A 14 6.86 -1.79 -8.02
CA TYR A 14 5.43 -1.88 -8.35
C TYR A 14 4.72 -3.11 -7.74
N PHE A 15 5.51 -4.09 -7.34
CA PHE A 15 5.15 -5.29 -6.58
C PHE A 15 6.23 -5.50 -5.52
N LEU A 16 5.88 -6.08 -4.37
CA LEU A 16 6.80 -6.14 -3.23
C LEU A 16 7.97 -7.11 -3.46
N ALA A 17 7.67 -8.35 -3.80
CA ALA A 17 8.62 -9.42 -4.06
C ALA A 17 7.88 -10.59 -4.75
N ASP A 18 8.63 -11.48 -5.41
CA ASP A 18 8.04 -12.64 -6.10
C ASP A 18 7.42 -13.66 -5.12
N ASP A 19 7.96 -13.75 -3.89
CA ASP A 19 7.49 -14.62 -2.82
C ASP A 19 6.50 -13.94 -1.86
N PHE A 20 6.00 -12.75 -2.20
CA PHE A 20 4.96 -12.07 -1.44
C PHE A 20 3.59 -12.75 -1.65
N GLN A 21 3.06 -13.36 -0.60
CA GLN A 21 1.77 -14.05 -0.62
C GLN A 21 0.64 -13.09 -0.29
N VAL A 22 0.03 -12.51 -1.33
CA VAL A 22 -1.10 -11.58 -1.18
C VAL A 22 -2.35 -12.32 -0.70
N GLU A 23 -2.85 -11.97 0.49
CA GLU A 23 -4.10 -12.49 1.04
C GLU A 23 -5.30 -11.65 0.60
N SER A 24 -5.12 -10.35 0.48
CA SER A 24 -6.21 -9.43 0.10
C SER A 24 -5.70 -8.19 -0.62
N ARG A 25 -6.59 -7.61 -1.44
CA ARG A 25 -6.41 -6.33 -2.12
C ARG A 25 -7.51 -5.42 -1.63
N LEU A 26 -7.14 -4.34 -0.96
CA LEU A 26 -8.07 -3.46 -0.28
C LEU A 26 -8.01 -2.06 -0.89
N LYS A 27 -9.16 -1.43 -1.05
CA LYS A 27 -9.27 -0.02 -1.48
C LYS A 27 -10.05 0.75 -0.42
N PRO A 28 -9.43 1.08 0.73
CA PRO A 28 -10.13 1.76 1.81
C PRO A 28 -10.66 3.13 1.37
N ASP A 29 -11.88 3.45 1.77
CA ASP A 29 -12.42 4.80 1.63
C ASP A 29 -11.69 5.73 2.61
N THR A 30 -11.22 6.87 2.09
CA THR A 30 -10.51 7.86 2.90
C THR A 30 -11.19 9.22 2.81
N PRO A 31 -11.19 10.02 3.90
CA PRO A 31 -11.74 11.36 3.89
C PRO A 31 -10.91 12.33 3.01
N TYR A 32 -9.74 11.91 2.55
CA TYR A 32 -8.84 12.71 1.71
C TYR A 32 -8.98 12.38 0.22
N GLY A 33 -9.90 11.48 -0.15
CA GLY A 33 -10.11 11.03 -1.52
C GLY A 33 -9.45 9.69 -1.82
N LEU A 34 -9.09 9.48 -3.09
CA LEU A 34 -8.61 8.19 -3.57
C LEU A 34 -7.16 7.92 -3.19
N VAL A 35 -6.88 6.67 -2.83
CA VAL A 35 -5.53 6.10 -2.71
C VAL A 35 -4.87 5.92 -4.09
N SER A 36 -3.54 5.88 -4.13
CA SER A 36 -2.77 5.69 -5.36
C SER A 36 -3.05 4.35 -6.07
N ALA A 37 -3.35 3.31 -5.29
CA ALA A 37 -3.72 1.97 -5.74
C ALA A 37 -4.40 1.21 -4.61
N GLU A 38 -4.91 0.02 -4.90
CA GLU A 38 -5.27 -0.96 -3.88
C GLU A 38 -4.03 -1.30 -3.03
N VAL A 39 -4.24 -1.36 -1.71
CA VAL A 39 -3.25 -1.86 -0.75
C VAL A 39 -3.28 -3.38 -0.80
N GLU A 40 -2.15 -4.00 -1.11
CA GLU A 40 -1.99 -5.45 -1.02
C GLU A 40 -1.60 -5.80 0.42
N VAL A 41 -2.36 -6.67 1.08
CA VAL A 41 -2.04 -7.17 2.41
C VAL A 41 -1.78 -8.66 2.30
N GLY A 42 -0.69 -9.10 2.91
CA GLY A 42 -0.29 -10.50 2.86
C GLY A 42 0.93 -10.80 3.70
N TYR A 43 1.54 -11.95 3.45
CA TYR A 43 2.76 -12.38 4.12
C TYR A 43 3.94 -12.33 3.17
N TRP A 44 5.00 -11.66 3.61
CA TRP A 44 6.31 -11.78 2.99
C TRP A 44 7.24 -12.41 4.01
N GLN A 45 7.81 -13.56 3.65
CA GLN A 45 8.46 -14.46 4.62
C GLN A 45 7.48 -14.79 5.76
N ASN A 46 7.81 -14.45 7.01
CA ASN A 46 6.96 -14.69 8.19
C ASN A 46 6.34 -13.41 8.75
N GLN A 47 6.37 -12.30 8.01
CA GLN A 47 5.85 -11.01 8.45
C GLN A 47 4.63 -10.60 7.63
N ARG A 48 3.58 -10.17 8.33
CA ARG A 48 2.40 -9.59 7.69
C ARG A 48 2.70 -8.16 7.28
N ILE A 49 2.55 -7.86 5.99
CA ILE A 49 2.92 -6.58 5.37
C ILE A 49 1.75 -6.01 4.58
N ALA A 50 1.58 -4.69 4.65
CA ALA A 50 0.77 -3.92 3.71
C ALA A 50 1.67 -3.24 2.67
N PHE A 51 1.42 -3.48 1.38
CA PHE A 51 2.18 -2.88 0.28
C PHE A 51 1.31 -1.93 -0.55
N LEU A 52 1.84 -0.74 -0.83
CA LEU A 52 1.16 0.30 -1.61
C LEU A 52 2.12 0.95 -2.63
N PRO A 53 1.94 0.74 -3.95
CA PRO A 53 2.75 1.45 -4.94
C PRO A 53 2.34 2.94 -4.99
N ARG A 54 3.28 3.83 -4.70
CA ARG A 54 3.08 5.27 -4.56
C ARG A 54 2.51 5.92 -5.82
N HIS A 55 2.96 5.46 -6.99
CA HIS A 55 2.56 5.99 -8.31
C HIS A 55 1.38 5.21 -8.93
N GLY A 56 0.75 4.34 -8.14
CA GLY A 56 -0.20 3.35 -8.63
C GLY A 56 0.50 2.18 -9.33
N ARG A 57 -0.23 1.09 -9.57
CA ARG A 57 0.34 -0.15 -10.17
C ARG A 57 0.92 0.07 -11.57
N GLN A 58 0.35 0.99 -12.34
CA GLN A 58 0.77 1.29 -13.71
C GLN A 58 1.76 2.47 -13.77
N HIS A 59 2.28 2.95 -12.63
CA HIS A 59 3.16 4.11 -12.55
C HIS A 59 2.60 5.39 -13.21
N ALA A 60 1.26 5.53 -13.24
CA ALA A 60 0.57 6.58 -13.97
C ALA A 60 0.37 7.87 -13.16
N VAL A 61 0.52 7.83 -11.83
CA VAL A 61 0.32 9.00 -10.97
C VAL A 61 1.63 9.78 -10.84
N PRO A 62 1.75 11.00 -11.39
CA PRO A 62 2.99 11.78 -11.28
C PRO A 62 3.21 12.27 -9.84
N PRO A 63 4.46 12.60 -9.44
CA PRO A 63 4.80 12.94 -8.06
C PRO A 63 3.90 14.00 -7.40
N HIS A 64 3.52 15.03 -8.15
CA HIS A 64 2.70 16.15 -7.66
C HIS A 64 1.20 15.85 -7.55
N LYS A 65 0.74 14.69 -8.06
CA LYS A 65 -0.66 14.24 -7.97
C LYS A 65 -0.85 13.10 -6.97
N ILE A 66 0.20 12.66 -6.28
CA ILE A 66 0.08 11.61 -5.27
C ILE A 66 -0.75 12.14 -4.10
N ASN A 67 -1.79 11.41 -3.73
CA ASN A 67 -2.61 11.72 -2.57
C ASN A 67 -2.00 11.11 -1.30
N TYR A 68 -0.95 11.75 -0.79
CA TYR A 68 -0.22 11.24 0.39
C TYR A 68 -1.12 11.07 1.62
N ARG A 69 -2.08 11.97 1.83
CA ARG A 69 -3.01 11.88 2.96
C ARG A 69 -3.92 10.66 2.87
N ALA A 70 -4.47 10.37 1.67
CA ALA A 70 -5.27 9.17 1.47
C ALA A 70 -4.42 7.90 1.68
N ASN A 71 -3.21 7.86 1.13
CA ASN A 71 -2.32 6.70 1.25
C ASN A 71 -1.98 6.39 2.72
N ILE A 72 -1.54 7.39 3.50
CA ILE A 72 -1.20 7.20 4.91
C ILE A 72 -2.44 6.86 5.74
N TRP A 73 -3.57 7.51 5.47
CA TRP A 73 -4.83 7.23 6.17
C TRP A 73 -5.32 5.79 5.93
N ALA A 74 -5.24 5.31 4.69
CA ALA A 74 -5.60 3.94 4.35
C ALA A 74 -4.73 2.92 5.10
N LEU A 75 -3.42 3.14 5.17
CA LEU A 75 -2.51 2.29 5.94
C LEU A 75 -2.82 2.32 7.44
N HIS A 76 -3.07 3.51 7.99
CA HIS A 76 -3.48 3.66 9.39
C HIS A 76 -4.80 2.92 9.69
N GLN A 77 -5.81 3.01 8.83
CA GLN A 77 -7.06 2.26 8.99
C GLN A 77 -6.88 0.74 8.98
N LEU A 78 -5.86 0.25 8.27
CA LEU A 78 -5.52 -1.17 8.24
C LEU A 78 -4.78 -1.65 9.50
N GLY A 79 -4.48 -0.75 10.44
CA GLY A 79 -3.76 -1.08 11.67
C GLY A 79 -2.25 -1.17 11.49
N VAL A 80 -1.70 -0.47 10.48
CA VAL A 80 -0.26 -0.29 10.35
C VAL A 80 0.27 0.59 11.48
N SER A 81 1.33 0.16 12.14
CA SER A 81 1.98 0.80 13.29
C SER A 81 3.36 1.34 12.97
#